data_AF-A0AB72XS14-F1
#
_entry.id   AF-A0AB72XS14-F1
#
_cell.length_a   1.000
_cell.length_b   1.000
_cell.length_c   1.000
_cell.angle_alpha   90.00
_cell.angle_beta   90.00
_cell.angle_gamma   90.00
#
_symmetry.space_group_name_H-M   'P 1'
#
loop_
_entity.id
_entity.type
_entity.pdbx_description
1 polymer ?
#
loop_
_entity_poly.entity_id
_entity_poly.type
_entity_poly.pdbx_seq_one_letter_code
_entity_poly.pdbx_strand_id
1 'polypeptide(L)'
;MRLGAGFRKPVPTLLLEHRSRKSGKNFVAPLLYITDRNNVIVVASALGQAENPQWYRNLLPNPDTHIQIGSDRRPVRAVVASSDERARLWPRPVDAYADFDSCQSWTERGIPVIILQPR
;
A
#
# COMPACT_ATOMS: atom_id res chain seq x y z
N MET A 1 -6.57 -28.82 -3.84
CA MET A 1 -5.73 -28.96 -2.63
C MET A 1 -4.92 -27.67 -2.50
N ARG A 2 -5.20 -26.84 -1.49
CA ARG A 2 -4.58 -25.52 -1.29
C ARG A 2 -3.12 -25.72 -0.83
N LEU A 3 -2.16 -25.35 -1.67
CA LEU A 3 -0.77 -25.20 -1.24
C LEU A 3 -0.62 -23.80 -0.63
N GLY A 4 -0.28 -23.77 0.66
CA GLY A 4 -0.15 -22.55 1.44
C GLY A 4 0.96 -21.65 0.89
N ALA A 5 0.62 -20.38 0.67
CA ALA A 5 1.60 -19.32 0.50
C ALA A 5 2.25 -19.08 1.88
N GLY A 6 3.31 -19.83 2.17
CA GLY A 6 4.13 -19.60 3.36
C GLY A 6 4.82 -18.24 3.25
N PHE A 7 4.62 -17.38 4.26
CA PHE A 7 5.40 -16.16 4.43
C PHE A 7 6.89 -16.54 4.46
N ARG A 8 7.66 -16.17 3.43
CA ARG A 8 9.11 -16.46 3.40
C ARG A 8 9.88 -15.69 4.49
N LYS A 9 9.33 -14.56 4.96
CA LYS A 9 9.81 -13.71 6.06
C LYS A 9 8.58 -13.05 6.74
N PRO A 10 8.62 -12.68 8.03
CA PRO A 10 7.59 -11.82 8.59
C PRO A 10 7.55 -10.52 7.79
N VAL A 11 6.42 -10.26 7.13
CA VAL A 11 6.28 -9.08 6.28
C VAL A 11 5.92 -7.90 7.18
N PRO A 12 6.76 -6.86 7.25
CA PRO A 12 6.52 -5.76 8.17
C PRO A 12 5.23 -5.03 7.77
N THR A 13 4.46 -4.64 8.79
CA THR A 13 3.17 -3.97 8.64
C THR A 13 3.24 -2.57 9.22
N LEU A 14 2.55 -1.62 8.58
CA LEU A 14 2.32 -0.28 9.09
C LEU A 14 0.82 -0.06 9.31
N LEU A 15 0.49 0.92 10.14
CA LEU A 15 -0.86 1.44 10.27
C LEU A 15 -0.97 2.74 9.47
N LEU A 16 -1.87 2.78 8.49
CA LEU A 16 -2.17 3.97 7.69
C LEU A 16 -3.45 4.61 8.21
N GLU A 17 -3.36 5.86 8.64
CA GLU A 17 -4.55 6.68 8.89
C GLU A 17 -5.14 7.17 7.55
N HIS A 18 -6.47 7.19 7.45
CA HIS A 18 -7.15 7.82 6.32
C HIS A 18 -8.51 8.38 6.73
N ARG A 19 -8.91 9.48 6.09
CA ARG A 19 -10.18 10.12 6.34
C ARG A 19 -11.20 9.74 5.27
N SER A 20 -12.36 9.24 5.67
CA SER A 20 -13.44 8.92 4.74
C SER A 20 -13.87 10.14 3.96
N ARG A 21 -13.84 10.03 2.62
CA ARG A 21 -14.33 11.10 1.73
C ARG A 21 -15.83 11.36 1.86
N LYS A 22 -16.61 10.37 2.34
CA LYS A 22 -18.07 10.48 2.45
C LYS A 22 -18.52 11.04 3.80
N SER A 23 -17.93 10.55 4.89
CA SER A 23 -18.38 10.85 6.25
C SER A 23 -17.42 11.73 7.04
N GLY A 24 -16.20 11.97 6.55
CA GLY A 24 -15.17 12.71 7.27
C GLY A 24 -14.60 12.00 8.49
N LYS A 25 -15.04 10.77 8.81
CA LYS A 25 -14.52 9.96 9.92
C LYS A 25 -13.11 9.44 9.61
N ASN A 26 -12.28 9.34 10.64
CA ASN A 26 -10.94 8.77 10.55
C ASN A 26 -10.99 7.25 10.73
N PHE A 27 -10.17 6.55 9.97
CA PHE A 27 -10.01 5.10 9.99
C PHE A 27 -8.52 4.76 9.94
N VAL A 28 -8.20 3.52 10.33
CA VAL A 28 -6.84 2.97 10.29
C VAL A 28 -6.85 1.68 9.49
N ALA A 29 -5.94 1.56 8.52
CA ALA A 29 -5.76 0.35 7.71
C ALA A 29 -4.36 -0.24 7.96
N PRO A 30 -4.25 -1.52 8.39
CA PRO A 30 -2.97 -2.21 8.44
C PRO A 30 -2.53 -2.60 7.01
N LEU A 31 -1.31 -2.23 6.63
CA LEU A 31 -0.78 -2.46 5.29
C LEU A 31 0.62 -3.05 5.34
N LEU A 32 0.90 -3.98 4.43
CA LEU A 32 2.26 -4.37 4.11
C LEU A 32 2.99 -3.19 3.47
N TYR A 33 4.26 -3.02 3.81
CA TYR A 33 5.07 -1.96 3.24
C TYR A 33 6.49 -2.42 2.93
N ILE A 34 7.14 -1.64 2.06
CA ILE A 34 8.59 -1.67 1.87
C ILE A 34 9.14 -0.25 1.99
N THR A 35 10.46 -0.10 2.08
CA THR A 35 11.13 1.20 2.10
C THR A 35 11.92 1.45 0.81
N ASP A 36 11.85 2.67 0.29
CA ASP A 36 12.65 3.15 -0.84
C ASP A 36 13.28 4.49 -0.46
N ARG A 37 14.59 4.47 -0.14
CA ARG A 37 15.31 5.61 0.43
C ARG A 37 14.60 6.12 1.70
N ASN A 38 14.12 7.36 1.68
CA ASN A 38 13.40 7.97 2.80
C ASN A 38 11.88 7.71 2.75
N ASN A 39 11.38 7.11 1.67
CA ASN A 39 9.96 6.90 1.45
C ASN A 39 9.51 5.52 1.93
N VAL A 40 8.23 5.43 2.30
CA VAL A 40 7.54 4.17 2.56
C VAL A 40 6.63 3.88 1.38
N ILE A 41 6.64 2.65 0.88
CA ILE A 41 5.84 2.24 -0.27
C ILE A 41 4.78 1.25 0.18
N VAL A 42 3.54 1.49 -0.21
CA VAL A 42 2.40 0.58 0.01
C VAL A 42 1.68 0.29 -1.31
N VAL A 43 1.04 -0.88 -1.38
CA VAL A 43 0.38 -1.36 -2.59
C VAL A 43 -1.12 -1.49 -2.36
N ALA A 44 -1.92 -0.87 -3.23
CA ALA A 44 -3.38 -0.95 -3.20
C ALA A 44 -3.88 -2.23 -3.87
N SER A 45 -3.37 -3.39 -3.44
CA SER A 45 -3.66 -4.69 -4.06
C SER A 45 -5.08 -5.16 -3.80
N ALA A 46 -5.64 -4.90 -2.61
CA ALA A 46 -6.94 -5.43 -2.16
C ALA A 46 -7.08 -6.94 -2.40
N LEU A 47 -5.98 -7.71 -2.27
CA LEU A 47 -5.93 -9.15 -2.57
C LEU A 47 -6.45 -9.51 -3.97
N GLY A 48 -6.23 -8.65 -4.97
CA GLY A 48 -6.65 -8.89 -6.35
C GLY A 48 -8.13 -8.60 -6.64
N GLN A 49 -8.85 -7.96 -5.72
CA GLN A 49 -10.23 -7.55 -5.97
C GLN A 49 -10.33 -6.57 -7.16
N ALA A 50 -11.47 -6.62 -7.86
CA ALA A 50 -11.78 -5.78 -9.01
C ALA A 50 -11.75 -4.27 -8.69
N GLU A 51 -12.06 -3.91 -7.44
CA GLU A 51 -12.06 -2.53 -6.98
C GLU A 51 -10.82 -2.17 -6.17
N ASN A 52 -10.37 -0.92 -6.32
CA ASN A 52 -9.36 -0.35 -5.43
C ASN A 52 -9.90 -0.26 -3.98
N PRO A 53 -9.04 -0.50 -2.97
CA PRO A 53 -9.44 -0.48 -1.57
C PRO A 53 -9.90 0.92 -1.13
N GLN A 54 -10.74 0.95 -0.10
CA GLN A 54 -11.35 2.20 0.36
C GLN A 54 -10.32 3.23 0.83
N TRP A 55 -9.26 2.80 1.53
CA TRP A 55 -8.19 3.69 1.99
C TRP A 55 -7.52 4.43 0.82
N TYR A 56 -7.30 3.76 -0.31
CA TYR A 56 -6.72 4.39 -1.51
C TYR A 56 -7.62 5.49 -2.03
N ARG A 57 -8.91 5.19 -2.20
CA ARG A 57 -9.90 6.17 -2.68
C ARG A 57 -10.05 7.37 -1.73
N ASN A 58 -9.78 7.18 -0.44
CA ASN A 58 -9.84 8.22 0.58
C ASN A 58 -8.57 9.11 0.59
N LEU A 59 -7.40 8.54 0.27
CA LEU A 59 -6.14 9.29 0.18
C LEU A 59 -6.08 10.22 -1.04
N LEU A 60 -6.70 9.85 -2.17
CA LEU A 60 -6.65 10.67 -3.39
C LEU A 60 -7.05 12.15 -3.17
N PRO A 61 -8.19 12.47 -2.50
CA PRO A 61 -8.54 13.85 -2.18
C PRO A 61 -7.86 14.40 -0.92
N ASN A 62 -7.29 13.56 -0.06
CA ASN A 62 -6.64 13.97 1.20
C ASN A 62 -5.29 13.24 1.36
N PRO A 63 -4.25 13.66 0.61
CA PRO A 63 -2.99 12.92 0.54
C PRO A 63 -2.13 13.07 1.79
N ASP A 64 -2.30 14.16 2.55
CA ASP A 64 -1.56 14.39 3.79
C ASP A 64 -2.19 13.60 4.95
N THR A 65 -1.43 12.68 5.53
CA THR A 65 -1.91 11.77 6.58
C THR A 65 -0.78 11.36 7.53
N HIS A 66 -1.04 10.40 8.44
CA HIS A 66 -0.04 9.78 9.28
C HIS A 66 0.10 8.29 8.99
N ILE A 67 1.31 7.79 9.20
CA ILE A 67 1.57 6.36 9.34
C ILE A 67 2.19 6.07 10.70
N GLN A 68 1.98 4.85 11.17
CA GLN A 68 2.66 4.31 12.33
C GLN A 68 3.39 3.00 11.98
N ILE A 69 4.66 2.93 12.33
CA ILE A 69 5.53 1.75 12.20
C ILE A 69 6.11 1.47 13.59
N GLY A 70 5.64 0.40 14.24
CA GLY A 70 5.98 0.16 15.65
C GLY A 70 5.51 1.32 16.53
N SER A 71 6.44 1.95 17.26
CA SER A 71 6.18 3.13 18.09
C SER A 71 6.36 4.47 17.36
N ASP A 72 6.91 4.47 16.14
CA ASP A 72 7.12 5.68 15.35
C ASP A 72 5.83 6.04 14.61
N ARG A 73 5.20 7.15 15.00
CA ARG A 73 4.05 7.75 14.29
C ARG A 73 4.48 9.08 13.69
N ARG A 74 4.40 9.19 12.37
CA ARG A 74 4.91 10.35 11.63
C ARG A 74 3.98 10.83 10.52
N PRO A 75 3.96 12.14 10.23
CA PRO A 75 3.21 12.69 9.12
C PRO A 75 3.87 12.30 7.78
N VAL A 76 3.03 12.04 6.78
CA VAL A 76 3.45 11.72 5.41
C VAL A 76 2.52 12.36 4.40
N ARG A 77 2.99 12.48 3.16
CA ARG A 77 2.18 12.79 1.99
C ARG A 77 2.12 11.58 1.07
N ALA A 78 0.91 11.13 0.75
CA ALA A 78 0.68 10.04 -0.19
C ALA A 78 0.69 10.55 -1.63
N VAL A 79 1.51 9.92 -2.47
CA VAL A 79 1.63 10.20 -3.90
C VAL A 79 1.42 8.89 -4.66
N VAL A 80 0.55 8.91 -5.67
CA VAL A 80 0.41 7.77 -6.58
C VAL A 80 1.64 7.74 -7.48
N ALA A 81 2.36 6.62 -7.49
CA ALA A 81 3.50 6.44 -8.36
C ALA A 81 3.07 6.58 -9.83
N SER A 82 3.85 7.33 -10.60
CA SER A 82 3.77 7.33 -12.06
C SER A 82 4.05 5.94 -12.64
N SER A 83 3.79 5.74 -13.93
CA SER A 83 4.05 4.46 -14.61
C SER A 83 5.51 4.03 -14.48
N ASP A 84 6.46 4.96 -14.62
CA ASP A 84 7.90 4.68 -14.54
C ASP A 84 8.34 4.36 -13.11
N GLU A 85 7.85 5.13 -12.13
CA GLU A 85 8.12 4.87 -10.72
C GLU A 85 7.53 3.52 -10.30
N ARG A 86 6.31 3.20 -10.75
CA ARG A 86 5.69 1.91 -10.51
C ARG A 86 6.52 0.79 -11.12
N ALA A 87 6.97 0.91 -12.37
CA ALA A 87 7.81 -0.09 -13.02
C ALA A 87 9.12 -0.34 -12.25
N ARG A 88 9.76 0.72 -11.74
CA ARG A 88 10.96 0.62 -10.89
C ARG A 88 10.69 -0.03 -9.54
N LEU A 89 9.56 0.31 -8.90
CA LEU A 89 9.24 -0.11 -7.54
C LEU A 89 8.64 -1.52 -7.48
N TRP A 90 7.82 -1.92 -8.47
CA TRP A 90 7.02 -3.14 -8.46
C TRP A 90 7.77 -4.45 -8.17
N PRO A 91 9.01 -4.67 -8.64
CA PRO A 91 9.74 -5.90 -8.32
C PRO A 91 9.99 -6.09 -6.81
N ARG A 92 10.07 -5.00 -6.03
CA ARG A 92 10.44 -5.05 -4.61
C ARG A 92 9.29 -5.55 -3.71
N PRO A 93 8.04 -5.05 -3.84
CA PRO A 93 6.91 -5.66 -3.15
C PRO A 93 6.71 -7.13 -3.53
N VAL A 94 6.88 -7.49 -4.81
CA VAL A 94 6.74 -8.88 -5.27
C VAL A 94 7.76 -9.81 -4.62
N ASP A 95 9.03 -9.38 -4.50
CA ASP A 95 10.06 -10.16 -3.78
C ASP A 95 9.73 -10.30 -2.27
N ALA A 96 9.19 -9.24 -1.66
CA ALA A 96 8.80 -9.26 -0.25
C ALA A 96 7.55 -10.11 0.02
N TYR A 97 6.61 -10.15 -0.93
CA TYR A 97 5.34 -10.87 -0.81
C TYR A 97 4.90 -11.38 -2.19
N ALA A 98 5.22 -12.65 -2.44
CA ALA A 98 5.00 -13.33 -3.73
C ALA A 98 3.54 -13.26 -4.22
N ASP A 99 2.58 -13.13 -3.31
CA ASP A 99 1.17 -13.04 -3.67
C ASP A 99 0.80 -11.73 -4.38
N PHE A 100 1.67 -10.69 -4.40
CA PHE A 100 1.38 -9.48 -5.18
C PHE A 100 1.38 -9.73 -6.70
N ASP A 101 2.24 -10.63 -7.19
CA ASP A 101 2.24 -11.00 -8.61
C ASP A 101 0.98 -11.78 -8.96
N SER A 102 0.55 -12.68 -8.07
CA SER A 102 -0.75 -13.35 -8.16
C SER A 102 -1.90 -12.35 -8.16
N CYS A 103 -1.89 -11.36 -7.26
CA CYS A 103 -2.92 -10.32 -7.20
C CYS A 103 -2.99 -9.52 -8.50
N GLN A 104 -1.85 -9.15 -9.10
CA GLN A 104 -1.84 -8.42 -10.38
C GLN A 104 -2.38 -9.30 -11.52
N SER A 105 -2.06 -10.59 -11.54
CA SER A 105 -2.59 -11.51 -12.57
C SER A 105 -4.11 -11.69 -12.50
N TRP A 106 -4.73 -11.45 -11.33
CA TRP A 106 -6.17 -11.64 -11.11
C TRP A 106 -7.03 -10.43 -11.48
N THR A 107 -6.42 -9.32 -11.90
CA THR A 107 -7.14 -8.09 -12.22
C THR A 107 -6.57 -7.41 -13.46
N GLU A 108 -7.46 -6.92 -14.31
CA GLU A 108 -7.09 -6.09 -15.46
C GLU A 108 -6.69 -4.67 -15.04
N ARG A 109 -7.07 -4.23 -13.83
CA ARG A 109 -6.66 -2.92 -13.29
C ARG A 109 -5.17 -2.89 -13.00
N GLY A 110 -4.49 -1.81 -13.39
CA GLY A 110 -3.17 -1.50 -12.88
C GLY A 110 -3.23 -1.30 -11.36
N ILE A 111 -2.57 -2.18 -10.59
CA ILE A 111 -2.54 -2.09 -9.13
C ILE A 111 -1.77 -0.81 -8.73
N PRO A 112 -2.41 0.15 -8.03
CA PRO A 112 -1.74 1.38 -7.64
C PRO A 112 -0.62 1.11 -6.63
N VAL A 113 0.53 1.74 -6.88
CA VAL A 113 1.66 1.84 -5.94
C VAL A 113 1.65 3.24 -5.36
N ILE A 114 1.70 3.34 -4.03
CA ILE A 114 1.64 4.60 -3.31
C ILE A 114 2.97 4.85 -2.61
N ILE A 115 3.53 6.02 -2.87
CA ILE A 115 4.75 6.53 -2.23
C ILE A 115 4.31 7.44 -1.10
N LEU A 116 4.65 7.07 0.13
CA LEU A 116 4.44 7.86 1.34
C LEU A 116 5.73 8.61 1.64
N GLN A 117 5.73 9.89 1.32
CA GLN A 117 6.86 10.79 1.50
C GLN A 117 6.80 11.40 2.91
N PRO A 118 7.90 11.39 3.69
CA PRO A 118 7.96 12.11 4.96
C PRO A 118 7.61 13.60 4.78
N ARG A 119 6.98 14.18 5.80
CA ARG A 119 6.67 15.62 5.87
C ARG A 119 7.43 16.31 6.99
#